data_AF-A0A2A4J4Y3-F1
#
_entry.id   AF-A0A2A4J4Y3-F1
#
_cell.length_a   1.000
_cell.length_b   1.000
_cell.length_c   1.000
_cell.angle_alpha   90.00
_cell.angle_beta   90.00
_cell.angle_gamma   90.00
#
_symmetry.space_group_name_H-M   'P 1'
#
loop_
_entity.id
_entity.type
_entity.pdbx_description
1 polymer ?
#
loop_
_entity_poly.entity_id
_entity_poly.type
_entity_poly.pdbx_seq_one_letter_code
_entity_poly.pdbx_strand_id
1 'polypeptide(L)'
;LIKFIKHAKHYNMEIIPLVQTFGHMEYALKLKEFAHLRENSQQPAAICPSNNMSIVLITNMLTQIIKLHTPIMPLKHIHIGCDEVYNFNECPLCRTRFLDKNTLFMGHVQKVSEIVRELSPHTKVLIWSDMILRNKKPEKYTLFDNIEPVWWHYSSDFREWSHAVAYNLHLQFNEIWIASAFKGADGFSAAIPNIRSRFSNNVEWMKLIFNYRFGGENKVYNFKGIILTGWSRYSHMSIQCELLPIAMPSLLLNLMLITTLKKGIQDDLTQTDICEFFNKYLKTDFENIFQTLPSKDNKCTFEETKLHKEFDEVFNFEPIDICLQELRTTEMFLS
;
A
#
# COMPACT_ATOMS: atom_id res chain seq x y z
N LEU A 1 -5.43 -16.96 10.65
CA LEU A 1 -4.75 -16.87 9.34
C LEU A 1 -5.14 -17.98 8.36
N ILE A 2 -4.98 -19.28 8.66
CA ILE A 2 -5.35 -20.38 7.72
C ILE A 2 -6.80 -20.29 7.22
N LYS A 3 -7.77 -20.05 8.11
CA LYS A 3 -9.19 -19.88 7.74
C LYS A 3 -9.37 -18.74 6.72
N PHE A 4 -8.71 -17.60 6.94
CA PHE A 4 -8.72 -16.46 6.04
C PHE A 4 -8.15 -16.80 4.66
N ILE A 5 -7.00 -17.48 4.60
CA ILE A 5 -6.38 -17.90 3.32
C ILE A 5 -7.30 -18.84 2.54
N LYS A 6 -7.93 -19.81 3.21
CA LYS A 6 -8.92 -20.71 2.59
C LYS A 6 -10.14 -19.96 2.06
N HIS A 7 -10.62 -18.96 2.80
CA HIS A 7 -11.76 -18.14 2.39
C HIS A 7 -11.42 -17.28 1.17
N ALA A 8 -10.27 -16.60 1.17
CA ALA A 8 -9.80 -15.84 0.00
C ALA A 8 -9.70 -16.74 -1.25
N LYS A 9 -9.10 -17.93 -1.10
CA LYS A 9 -9.03 -18.92 -2.20
C LYS A 9 -10.42 -19.32 -2.71
N HIS A 10 -11.39 -19.52 -1.83
CA HIS A 10 -12.76 -19.87 -2.21
C HIS A 10 -13.40 -18.80 -3.11
N TYR A 11 -13.10 -17.52 -2.88
CA TYR A 11 -13.54 -16.39 -3.71
C TYR A 11 -12.59 -16.05 -4.86
N ASN A 12 -11.66 -16.94 -5.22
CA ASN A 12 -10.65 -16.72 -6.26
C ASN A 12 -9.79 -15.44 -6.05
N MET A 13 -9.60 -15.04 -4.78
CA MET A 13 -8.72 -13.94 -4.42
C MET A 13 -7.29 -14.44 -4.20
N GLU A 14 -6.34 -13.74 -4.80
CA GLU A 14 -4.92 -13.91 -4.50
C GLU A 14 -4.57 -13.21 -3.17
N ILE A 15 -3.65 -13.80 -2.40
CA ILE A 15 -3.07 -13.16 -1.22
C ILE A 15 -1.60 -12.86 -1.50
N ILE A 16 -1.23 -11.59 -1.37
CA ILE A 16 0.15 -11.12 -1.43
C ILE A 16 0.56 -10.72 0.00
N PRO A 17 1.36 -11.54 0.71
CA PRO A 17 1.80 -11.16 2.04
C PRO A 17 2.84 -10.03 1.99
N LEU A 18 2.67 -9.02 2.84
CA LEU A 18 3.67 -7.99 3.12
C LEU A 18 4.44 -8.36 4.39
N VAL A 19 5.75 -8.58 4.24
CA VAL A 19 6.66 -8.90 5.35
C VAL A 19 7.73 -7.82 5.39
N GLN A 20 7.82 -7.07 6.48
CA GLN A 20 8.88 -6.10 6.63
C GLN A 20 10.22 -6.81 6.85
N THR A 21 11.22 -6.47 6.03
CA THR A 21 12.55 -7.11 6.04
C THR A 21 13.71 -6.13 6.15
N PHE A 22 13.44 -4.82 6.29
CA PHE A 22 14.49 -3.82 6.47
C PHE A 22 14.08 -2.72 7.47
N GLY A 23 13.25 -1.78 7.02
CA GLY A 23 12.58 -0.79 7.87
C GLY A 23 11.33 -1.36 8.53
N HIS A 24 10.69 -0.55 9.38
CA HIS A 24 9.47 -0.92 10.12
C HIS A 24 9.56 -2.26 10.87
N MET A 25 10.76 -2.56 11.39
CA MET A 25 11.08 -3.80 12.10
C MET A 25 10.87 -3.68 13.62
N GLU A 26 10.24 -2.62 14.10
CA GLU A 26 10.09 -2.34 15.55
C GLU A 26 9.33 -3.45 16.27
N TYR A 27 8.45 -4.17 15.59
CA TYR A 27 7.70 -5.28 16.18
C TYR A 27 8.60 -6.40 16.70
N ALA A 28 9.71 -6.67 16.00
CA ALA A 28 10.73 -7.63 16.41
C ALA A 28 11.85 -6.94 17.21
N LEU A 29 12.40 -5.85 16.67
CA LEU A 29 13.63 -5.24 17.20
C LEU A 29 13.42 -4.50 18.51
N LYS A 30 12.19 -4.21 18.95
CA LYS A 30 11.94 -3.69 20.31
C LYS A 30 12.29 -4.70 21.40
N LEU A 31 12.25 -6.00 21.08
CA LEU A 31 12.48 -7.07 22.02
C LEU A 31 13.98 -7.19 22.32
N LYS A 32 14.33 -7.53 23.57
CA LYS A 32 15.72 -7.58 24.04
C LYS A 32 16.52 -8.62 23.26
N GLU A 33 15.87 -9.73 22.93
CA GLU A 33 16.41 -10.87 22.19
C GLU A 33 16.91 -10.47 20.81
N PHE A 34 16.27 -9.49 20.15
CA PHE A 34 16.62 -9.04 18.81
C PHE A 34 17.31 -7.67 18.77
N ALA A 35 17.54 -7.02 19.92
CA ALA A 35 18.12 -5.68 19.99
C ALA A 35 19.53 -5.60 19.36
N HIS A 36 20.28 -6.70 19.40
CA HIS A 36 21.62 -6.81 18.81
C HIS A 36 21.62 -6.81 17.26
N LEU A 37 20.44 -6.90 16.63
CA LEU A 37 20.27 -6.88 15.18
C LEU A 37 19.96 -5.48 14.64
N ARG A 38 19.78 -4.47 15.51
CA ARG A 38 19.42 -3.12 15.08
C ARG A 38 20.56 -2.45 14.31
N GLU A 39 20.20 -1.69 13.28
CA GLU A 39 21.15 -0.82 12.57
C GLU A 39 21.56 0.39 13.43
N ASN A 40 20.67 0.87 14.27
CA ASN A 40 20.97 1.86 15.29
C ASN A 40 20.60 1.29 16.66
N SER A 41 21.56 1.15 17.57
CA SER A 41 21.32 0.52 18.87
C SER A 41 20.21 1.22 19.68
N GLN A 42 20.02 2.52 19.46
CA GLN A 42 19.03 3.36 20.14
C GLN A 42 17.63 3.32 19.50
N GLN A 43 17.49 2.80 18.27
CA GLN A 43 16.23 2.84 17.53
C GLN A 43 15.88 1.45 16.98
N PRO A 44 14.70 0.88 17.32
CA PRO A 44 14.30 -0.43 16.85
C PRO A 44 13.71 -0.43 15.42
N ALA A 45 13.86 0.65 14.65
CA ALA A 45 13.17 0.80 13.36
C ALA A 45 13.75 -0.05 12.24
N ALA A 46 15.08 -0.10 12.13
CA ALA A 46 15.77 -0.75 11.03
C ALA A 46 16.68 -1.88 11.51
N ILE A 47 16.65 -3.00 10.79
CA ILE A 47 17.57 -4.12 11.00
C ILE A 47 18.89 -3.87 10.28
N CYS A 48 20.01 -4.28 10.87
CA CYS A 48 21.33 -4.15 10.30
C CYS A 48 21.49 -5.12 9.11
N PRO A 49 21.65 -4.64 7.86
CA PRO A 49 21.76 -5.51 6.69
C PRO A 49 23.12 -6.22 6.60
N SER A 50 24.12 -5.77 7.37
CA SER A 50 25.48 -6.35 7.37
C SER A 50 25.70 -7.37 8.49
N ASN A 51 24.70 -7.62 9.33
CA ASN A 51 24.77 -8.65 10.37
C ASN A 51 24.16 -9.96 9.85
N ASN A 52 24.95 -11.04 9.82
CA ASN A 52 24.48 -12.35 9.34
C ASN A 52 23.27 -12.87 10.14
N MET A 53 23.17 -12.56 11.43
CA MET A 53 22.03 -12.96 12.26
C MET A 53 20.73 -12.24 11.85
N SER A 54 20.84 -11.06 11.25
CA SER A 54 19.67 -10.38 10.65
C SER A 54 19.11 -11.18 9.49
N ILE A 55 19.98 -11.71 8.64
CA ILE A 55 19.59 -12.56 7.50
C ILE A 55 18.95 -13.86 7.98
N VAL A 56 19.45 -14.45 9.08
CA VAL A 56 18.83 -15.63 9.71
C VAL A 56 17.40 -15.32 10.18
N LEU A 57 17.20 -14.18 10.87
CA LEU A 57 15.86 -13.77 11.31
C LEU A 57 14.92 -13.57 10.10
N ILE A 58 15.35 -12.83 9.09
CA ILE A 58 14.55 -12.56 7.88
C ILE A 58 14.19 -13.86 7.15
N THR A 59 15.17 -14.77 6.99
CA THR A 59 14.95 -16.09 6.37
C THR A 59 13.89 -16.88 7.13
N ASN A 60 13.94 -16.87 8.47
CA ASN A 60 12.97 -17.57 9.30
C ASN A 60 11.55 -16.96 9.18
N MET A 61 11.44 -15.63 9.13
CA MET A 61 10.14 -14.96 8.94
C MET A 61 9.52 -15.30 7.58
N LEU A 62 10.31 -15.17 6.50
CA LEU A 62 9.87 -15.49 5.14
C LEU A 62 9.52 -16.98 5.01
N THR A 63 10.33 -17.87 5.57
CA THR A 63 10.08 -19.31 5.58
C THR A 63 8.73 -19.63 6.23
N GLN A 64 8.42 -19.03 7.38
CA GLN A 64 7.14 -19.26 8.07
C GLN A 64 5.95 -18.80 7.23
N ILE A 65 6.03 -17.59 6.65
CA ILE A 65 4.95 -17.03 5.83
C ILE A 65 4.75 -17.85 4.55
N ILE A 66 5.81 -18.19 3.83
CA ILE A 66 5.74 -18.97 2.58
C ILE A 66 5.20 -20.38 2.87
N LYS A 67 5.75 -21.09 3.87
CA LYS A 67 5.28 -22.44 4.26
C LYS A 67 3.82 -22.47 4.71
N LEU A 68 3.32 -21.37 5.29
CA LEU A 68 1.91 -21.27 5.69
C LEU A 68 0.98 -21.13 4.47
N HIS A 69 1.39 -20.38 3.44
CA HIS A 69 0.53 -20.08 2.28
C HIS A 69 0.57 -21.18 1.22
N THR A 70 1.76 -21.65 0.82
CA THR A 70 1.96 -22.54 -0.33
C THR A 70 1.11 -23.82 -0.32
N PRO A 71 0.87 -24.51 0.82
CA PRO A 71 0.00 -25.69 0.85
C PRO A 71 -1.48 -25.40 0.53
N ILE A 72 -1.93 -24.16 0.71
CA ILE A 72 -3.31 -23.75 0.46
C ILE A 72 -3.42 -23.12 -0.92
N MET A 73 -2.52 -22.20 -1.26
CA MET A 73 -2.49 -21.47 -2.53
C MET A 73 -1.04 -21.05 -2.85
N PRO A 74 -0.53 -21.35 -4.06
CA PRO A 74 0.79 -20.88 -4.49
C PRO A 74 0.88 -19.36 -4.48
N LEU A 75 2.00 -18.82 -3.97
CA LEU A 75 2.27 -17.38 -3.99
C LEU A 75 2.82 -16.97 -5.36
N LYS A 76 2.12 -16.07 -6.05
CA LYS A 76 2.68 -15.42 -7.25
C LYS A 76 3.55 -14.23 -6.89
N HIS A 77 3.18 -13.50 -5.83
CA HIS A 77 3.93 -12.35 -5.32
C HIS A 77 4.11 -12.42 -3.80
N ILE A 78 5.20 -11.83 -3.31
CA ILE A 78 5.41 -11.49 -1.90
C ILE A 78 6.01 -10.10 -1.81
N HIS A 79 5.51 -9.27 -0.90
CA HIS A 79 6.05 -7.92 -0.69
C HIS A 79 7.02 -7.94 0.49
N ILE A 80 8.27 -7.52 0.28
CA ILE A 80 9.33 -7.56 1.33
C ILE A 80 9.53 -6.23 2.06
N GLY A 81 8.73 -5.21 1.69
CA GLY A 81 8.70 -3.90 2.33
C GLY A 81 9.83 -3.03 1.80
N CYS A 82 10.80 -2.75 2.68
CA CYS A 82 11.99 -1.94 2.41
C CYS A 82 11.72 -0.44 2.18
N ASP A 83 10.62 0.06 2.73
CA ASP A 83 10.26 1.48 2.79
C ASP A 83 10.95 2.21 3.96
N GLU A 84 11.12 3.52 3.79
CA GLU A 84 11.40 4.50 4.86
C GLU A 84 12.64 4.21 5.73
N VAL A 85 13.63 3.52 5.18
CA VAL A 85 14.89 3.22 5.87
C VAL A 85 15.82 4.43 5.81
N TYR A 86 15.49 5.51 6.50
CA TYR A 86 16.23 6.77 6.42
C TYR A 86 17.63 6.69 7.08
N ASN A 87 17.71 6.02 8.23
CA ASN A 87 18.89 5.96 9.10
C ASN A 87 19.52 4.56 9.06
N PHE A 88 20.32 4.30 8.03
CA PHE A 88 21.12 3.08 7.88
C PHE A 88 22.51 3.39 7.33
N ASN A 89 23.40 2.39 7.37
CA ASN A 89 24.84 2.55 7.17
C ASN A 89 25.52 3.34 8.30
N GLU A 90 25.04 3.16 9.53
CA GLU A 90 25.48 3.87 10.73
C GLU A 90 26.11 2.93 11.77
N CYS A 91 25.77 1.64 11.79
CA CYS A 91 26.41 0.70 12.70
C CYS A 91 27.88 0.43 12.29
N PRO A 92 28.73 -0.02 13.22
CA PRO A 92 30.12 -0.39 12.90
C PRO A 92 30.22 -1.43 11.77
N LEU A 93 29.35 -2.46 11.77
CA LEU A 93 29.36 -3.51 10.75
C LEU A 93 29.12 -2.94 9.34
N CYS A 94 28.09 -2.12 9.16
CA CYS A 94 27.81 -1.48 7.88
C CYS A 94 28.92 -0.52 7.46
N ARG A 95 29.41 0.32 8.39
CA ARG A 95 30.49 1.28 8.10
C ARG A 95 31.79 0.62 7.66
N THR A 96 32.14 -0.54 8.20
CA THR A 96 33.34 -1.29 7.79
C THR A 96 33.29 -1.84 6.37
N ARG A 97 32.12 -1.86 5.72
CA ARG A 97 32.00 -2.29 4.32
C ARG A 97 32.41 -1.21 3.33
N PHE A 98 32.53 0.04 3.75
CA PHE A 98 32.86 1.19 2.88
C PHE A 98 31.97 1.31 1.64
N LEU A 99 30.70 0.90 1.75
CA LEU A 99 29.70 1.02 0.69
C LEU A 99 28.88 2.30 0.90
N ASP A 100 28.42 2.91 -0.19
CA ASP A 100 27.40 3.94 -0.11
C ASP A 100 26.03 3.33 0.26
N LYS A 101 25.10 4.19 0.69
CA LYS A 101 23.77 3.77 1.14
C LYS A 101 23.00 3.01 0.05
N ASN A 102 23.11 3.41 -1.21
CA ASN A 102 22.33 2.77 -2.28
C ASN A 102 22.86 1.37 -2.59
N THR A 103 24.19 1.22 -2.70
CA THR A 103 24.81 -0.11 -2.88
C THR A 103 24.48 -1.04 -1.71
N LEU A 104 24.49 -0.53 -0.48
CA LEU A 104 24.10 -1.31 0.70
C LEU A 104 22.60 -1.71 0.67
N PHE A 105 21.71 -0.78 0.31
CA PHE A 105 20.28 -1.03 0.18
C PHE A 105 19.96 -2.06 -0.90
N MET A 106 20.50 -1.88 -2.10
CA MET A 106 20.27 -2.80 -3.21
C MET A 106 20.89 -4.18 -2.95
N GLY A 107 22.04 -4.24 -2.29
CA GLY A 107 22.63 -5.51 -1.84
C GLY A 107 21.73 -6.26 -0.84
N HIS A 108 21.07 -5.54 0.08
CA HIS A 108 20.08 -6.13 0.99
C HIS A 108 18.85 -6.64 0.24
N VAL A 109 18.26 -5.81 -0.62
CA VAL A 109 17.09 -6.18 -1.45
C VAL A 109 17.39 -7.41 -2.31
N GLN A 110 18.56 -7.45 -2.96
CA GLN A 110 18.99 -8.61 -3.73
C GLN A 110 19.10 -9.84 -2.85
N LYS A 111 19.76 -9.74 -1.68
CA LYS A 111 19.94 -10.87 -0.78
C LYS A 111 18.60 -11.45 -0.29
N VAL A 112 17.65 -10.59 0.05
CA VAL A 112 16.30 -11.01 0.48
C VAL A 112 15.52 -11.61 -0.70
N SER A 113 15.65 -11.05 -1.91
CA SER A 113 15.03 -11.61 -3.11
C SER A 113 15.57 -13.01 -3.46
N GLU A 114 16.87 -13.24 -3.27
CA GLU A 114 17.50 -14.56 -3.43
C GLU A 114 16.91 -15.58 -2.45
N ILE A 115 16.71 -15.20 -1.19
CA ILE A 115 16.06 -16.05 -0.18
C ILE A 115 14.63 -16.41 -0.60
N VAL A 116 13.84 -15.45 -1.08
CA VAL A 116 12.50 -15.72 -1.60
C VAL A 116 12.56 -16.70 -2.76
N ARG A 117 13.48 -16.52 -3.70
CA ARG A 117 13.65 -17.39 -4.87
C ARG A 117 14.03 -18.82 -4.47
N GLU A 118 14.87 -18.98 -3.46
CA GLU A 118 15.23 -20.31 -2.93
C GLU A 118 14.04 -20.99 -2.24
N LEU A 119 13.23 -20.24 -1.49
CA LEU A 119 12.06 -20.77 -0.77
C LEU A 119 10.84 -21.00 -1.66
N SER A 120 10.69 -20.20 -2.73
CA SER A 120 9.55 -20.22 -3.66
C SER A 120 9.98 -19.71 -5.05
N PRO A 121 10.53 -20.59 -5.92
CA PRO A 121 11.19 -20.20 -7.18
C PRO A 121 10.35 -19.41 -8.19
N HIS A 122 9.03 -19.52 -8.12
CA HIS A 122 8.11 -18.85 -9.05
C HIS A 122 7.46 -17.58 -8.46
N THR A 123 7.85 -17.17 -7.26
CA THR A 123 7.29 -15.99 -6.59
C THR A 123 8.08 -14.73 -6.94
N LYS A 124 7.40 -13.73 -7.50
CA LYS A 124 7.91 -12.38 -7.72
C LYS A 124 7.97 -11.60 -6.41
N VAL A 125 8.93 -10.68 -6.31
CA VAL A 125 9.16 -9.87 -5.11
C VAL A 125 8.68 -8.45 -5.36
N LEU A 126 7.79 -7.96 -4.51
CA LEU A 126 7.39 -6.56 -4.48
C LEU A 126 8.20 -5.79 -3.44
N ILE A 127 8.58 -4.55 -3.76
CA ILE A 127 9.25 -3.62 -2.85
C ILE A 127 8.65 -2.24 -2.98
N TRP A 128 8.63 -1.46 -1.90
CA TRP A 128 8.29 -0.05 -1.99
C TRP A 128 9.39 0.72 -2.72
N SER A 129 9.02 1.63 -3.62
CA SER A 129 9.98 2.28 -4.51
C SER A 129 10.71 3.48 -3.90
N ASP A 130 10.27 4.01 -2.76
CA ASP A 130 10.74 5.29 -2.19
C ASP A 130 12.26 5.31 -1.99
N MET A 131 12.83 4.23 -1.43
CA MET A 131 14.26 4.13 -1.23
C MET A 131 15.05 4.05 -2.54
N ILE A 132 14.49 3.44 -3.59
CA ILE A 132 15.10 3.41 -4.94
C ILE A 132 15.06 4.81 -5.55
N LEU A 133 13.92 5.49 -5.48
CA LEU A 133 13.71 6.80 -6.10
C LEU A 133 14.55 7.91 -5.48
N ARG A 134 14.95 7.76 -4.22
CA ARG A 134 15.88 8.68 -3.55
C ARG A 134 17.32 8.55 -4.05
N ASN A 135 17.65 7.48 -4.78
CA ASN A 135 18.96 7.31 -5.37
C ASN A 135 19.13 8.22 -6.61
N LYS A 136 19.98 9.24 -6.50
CA LYS A 136 20.32 10.15 -7.60
C LYS A 136 21.29 9.58 -8.64
N LYS A 137 21.86 8.40 -8.39
CA LYS A 137 22.77 7.68 -9.28
C LYS A 137 22.20 6.28 -9.55
N PRO A 138 21.31 6.13 -10.54
CA PRO A 138 20.88 4.82 -10.98
C PRO A 138 22.08 4.16 -11.67
N GLU A 139 22.96 3.53 -10.90
CA GLU A 139 23.80 2.50 -11.48
C GLU A 139 22.87 1.46 -12.09
N LYS A 140 23.22 0.94 -13.26
CA LYS A 140 22.51 -0.21 -13.85
C LYS A 140 22.77 -1.41 -12.95
N TYR A 141 22.00 -1.52 -11.86
CA TYR A 141 21.93 -2.72 -11.08
C TYR A 141 21.51 -3.85 -12.02
N THR A 142 22.19 -4.99 -11.89
CA THR A 142 21.97 -6.17 -12.72
C THR A 142 20.48 -6.51 -12.70
N LEU A 143 19.90 -6.70 -13.90
CA LEU A 143 18.46 -6.87 -14.16
C LEU A 143 17.76 -7.65 -13.04
N PHE A 144 16.94 -6.95 -12.26
CA PHE A 144 16.12 -7.53 -11.21
C PHE A 144 14.89 -8.20 -11.81
N ASP A 145 15.08 -9.25 -12.60
CA ASP A 145 13.98 -9.92 -13.32
C ASP A 145 12.90 -10.50 -12.39
N ASN A 146 13.19 -10.61 -11.08
CA ASN A 146 12.28 -11.09 -10.05
C ASN A 146 11.72 -10.00 -9.13
N ILE A 147 12.03 -8.71 -9.35
CA ILE A 147 11.60 -7.62 -8.48
C ILE A 147 10.70 -6.66 -9.26
N GLU A 148 9.57 -6.30 -8.67
CA GLU A 148 8.62 -5.35 -9.22
C GLU A 148 8.41 -4.22 -8.18
N PRO A 149 8.83 -2.98 -8.45
CA PRO A 149 8.64 -1.88 -7.51
C PRO A 149 7.18 -1.46 -7.43
N VAL A 150 6.78 -1.02 -6.24
CA VAL A 150 5.48 -0.44 -5.95
C VAL A 150 5.67 1.05 -5.69
N TRP A 151 5.26 1.85 -6.67
CA TRP A 151 5.32 3.30 -6.63
C TRP A 151 4.14 3.86 -5.84
N TRP A 152 4.41 4.32 -4.62
CA TRP A 152 3.39 4.79 -3.70
C TRP A 152 3.42 6.30 -3.51
N HIS A 153 2.22 6.89 -3.36
CA HIS A 153 2.02 8.29 -3.01
C HIS A 153 0.59 8.50 -2.52
N TYR A 154 0.42 9.21 -1.41
CA TYR A 154 -0.87 9.32 -0.71
C TYR A 154 -1.48 10.73 -0.73
N SER A 155 -0.81 11.70 -1.34
CA SER A 155 -1.38 13.04 -1.56
C SER A 155 -2.08 13.11 -2.92
N SER A 156 -3.04 14.03 -3.04
CA SER A 156 -3.60 14.43 -4.34
C SER A 156 -2.70 15.42 -5.09
N ASP A 157 -1.65 15.92 -4.44
CA ASP A 157 -0.67 16.79 -5.08
C ASP A 157 0.48 15.97 -5.70
N PHE A 158 0.49 15.89 -7.02
CA PHE A 158 1.50 15.19 -7.82
C PHE A 158 2.54 16.14 -8.44
N ARG A 159 2.59 17.43 -8.06
CA ARG A 159 3.50 18.41 -8.67
C ARG A 159 4.98 18.01 -8.61
N GLU A 160 5.38 17.30 -7.55
CA GLU A 160 6.75 16.78 -7.40
C GLU A 160 6.97 15.40 -8.05
N TRP A 161 5.89 14.69 -8.36
CA TRP A 161 5.90 13.31 -8.87
C TRP A 161 5.74 13.32 -10.39
N SER A 162 6.83 13.71 -11.05
CA SER A 162 6.88 13.93 -12.49
C SER A 162 6.88 12.62 -13.32
N HIS A 163 6.54 12.74 -14.61
CA HIS A 163 6.77 11.68 -15.61
C HIS A 163 8.21 11.14 -15.56
N ALA A 164 9.21 11.93 -15.17
CA ALA A 164 10.59 11.45 -15.08
C ALA A 164 10.77 10.33 -14.02
N VAL A 165 9.95 10.30 -12.97
CA VAL A 165 10.01 9.25 -11.94
C VAL A 165 9.59 7.91 -12.52
N ALA A 166 8.42 7.83 -13.16
CA ALA A 166 7.99 6.60 -13.79
C ALA A 166 8.90 6.22 -14.98
N TYR A 167 9.54 7.18 -15.66
CA TYR A 167 10.59 6.89 -16.65
C TYR A 167 11.73 6.10 -16.06
N ASN A 168 12.30 6.63 -14.98
CA ASN A 168 13.45 6.04 -14.34
C ASN A 168 13.14 4.65 -13.78
N LEU A 169 11.91 4.41 -13.33
CA LEU A 169 11.46 3.08 -12.94
C LEU A 169 11.32 2.16 -14.15
N HIS A 170 10.69 2.58 -15.26
CA HIS A 170 10.53 1.75 -16.46
C HIS A 170 11.86 1.46 -17.18
N LEU A 171 12.88 2.28 -16.97
CA LEU A 171 14.26 1.98 -17.43
C LEU A 171 14.92 0.84 -16.65
N GLN A 172 14.49 0.59 -15.41
CA GLN A 172 15.12 -0.35 -14.49
C GLN A 172 14.28 -1.62 -14.28
N PHE A 173 12.96 -1.53 -14.42
CA PHE A 173 12.01 -2.59 -14.09
C PHE A 173 10.99 -2.78 -15.20
N ASN A 174 10.74 -4.03 -15.56
CA ASN A 174 9.78 -4.40 -16.61
C ASN A 174 8.34 -4.16 -16.17
N GLU A 175 8.04 -4.46 -14.91
CA GLU A 175 6.70 -4.42 -14.33
C GLU A 175 6.73 -3.50 -13.11
N ILE A 176 5.77 -2.58 -13.04
CA ILE A 176 5.65 -1.60 -11.96
C ILE A 176 4.22 -1.63 -11.44
N TRP A 177 4.07 -1.63 -10.13
CA TRP A 177 2.80 -1.42 -9.46
C TRP A 177 2.70 0.02 -8.98
N ILE A 178 1.48 0.52 -8.83
CA ILE A 178 1.23 1.78 -8.12
C ILE A 178 0.48 1.52 -6.82
N ALA A 179 0.58 2.43 -5.87
CA ALA A 179 -0.16 2.36 -4.63
C ALA A 179 -0.71 3.71 -4.20
N SER A 180 -2.02 3.73 -3.98
CA SER A 180 -2.76 4.85 -3.39
C SER A 180 -3.17 4.48 -1.96
N ALA A 181 -3.90 5.37 -1.28
CA ALA A 181 -4.47 5.07 0.03
C ALA A 181 -5.99 5.27 0.03
N PHE A 182 -6.71 4.36 0.68
CA PHE A 182 -8.11 4.56 1.07
C PHE A 182 -8.25 4.94 2.56
N LYS A 183 -7.21 4.70 3.38
CA LYS A 183 -7.11 5.14 4.78
C LYS A 183 -5.66 5.11 5.27
N GLY A 184 -5.43 5.65 6.46
CA GLY A 184 -4.16 5.59 7.20
C GLY A 184 -3.13 6.61 6.73
N ALA A 185 -3.59 7.70 6.12
CA ALA A 185 -2.75 8.71 5.50
C ALA A 185 -3.27 10.14 5.74
N ASP A 186 -4.18 10.32 6.71
CA ASP A 186 -4.74 11.63 7.09
C ASP A 186 -4.20 12.14 8.44
N GLY A 187 -3.18 11.47 9.00
CA GLY A 187 -2.47 11.86 10.21
C GLY A 187 -2.39 10.74 11.25
N PHE A 188 -1.37 10.77 12.10
CA PHE A 188 -1.10 9.69 13.06
C PHE A 188 -2.19 9.50 14.13
N SER A 189 -3.03 10.52 14.35
CA SER A 189 -4.14 10.50 15.31
C SER A 189 -5.51 10.64 14.64
N ALA A 190 -5.59 10.51 13.31
CA ALA A 190 -6.86 10.61 12.60
C ALA A 190 -7.79 9.46 13.00
N ALA A 191 -9.00 9.80 13.49
CA ALA A 191 -10.01 8.82 13.82
C ALA A 191 -10.75 8.30 12.58
N ILE A 192 -10.99 9.20 11.62
CA ILE A 192 -11.73 8.95 10.38
C ILE A 192 -10.88 9.33 9.17
N PRO A 193 -10.95 8.58 8.04
CA PRO A 193 -10.28 8.99 6.81
C PRO A 193 -10.98 10.20 6.20
N ASN A 194 -10.21 11.08 5.57
CA ASN A 194 -10.77 12.14 4.74
C ASN A 194 -11.13 11.54 3.37
N ILE A 195 -12.37 11.05 3.23
CA ILE A 195 -12.86 10.36 2.03
C ILE A 195 -12.60 11.17 0.75
N ARG A 196 -12.82 12.49 0.78
CA ARG A 196 -12.54 13.36 -0.37
C ARG A 196 -11.06 13.33 -0.75
N SER A 197 -10.16 13.49 0.21
CA SER A 197 -8.71 13.41 -0.06
C SER A 197 -8.28 12.05 -0.59
N ARG A 198 -8.81 10.96 -0.04
CA ARG A 198 -8.52 9.60 -0.49
C ARG A 198 -9.04 9.36 -1.91
N PHE A 199 -10.26 9.79 -2.20
CA PHE A 199 -10.84 9.75 -3.55
C PHE A 199 -10.01 10.56 -4.54
N SER A 200 -9.66 11.80 -4.20
CA SER A 200 -8.81 12.64 -5.04
C SER A 200 -7.43 12.02 -5.28
N ASN A 201 -6.78 11.45 -4.26
CA ASN A 201 -5.52 10.72 -4.44
C ASN A 201 -5.64 9.57 -5.46
N ASN A 202 -6.74 8.81 -5.42
CA ASN A 202 -6.96 7.73 -6.37
C ASN A 202 -7.26 8.24 -7.79
N VAL A 203 -8.06 9.29 -7.95
CA VAL A 203 -8.33 9.88 -9.26
C VAL A 203 -7.05 10.42 -9.89
N GLU A 204 -6.21 11.13 -9.13
CA GLU A 204 -4.95 11.68 -9.64
C GLU A 204 -3.96 10.58 -10.00
N TRP A 205 -3.90 9.47 -9.25
CA TRP A 205 -3.17 8.27 -9.65
C TRP A 205 -3.66 7.74 -11.01
N MET A 206 -4.98 7.64 -11.19
CA MET A 206 -5.56 7.14 -12.43
C MET A 206 -5.27 8.08 -13.61
N LYS A 207 -5.37 9.40 -13.43
CA LYS A 207 -4.99 10.40 -14.44
C LYS A 207 -3.52 10.28 -14.82
N LEU A 208 -2.64 10.09 -13.84
CA LEU A 208 -1.20 9.99 -14.06
C LEU A 208 -0.83 8.78 -14.94
N ILE A 209 -1.44 7.63 -14.70
CA ILE A 209 -1.12 6.39 -15.44
C ILE A 209 -1.94 6.22 -16.72
N PHE A 210 -3.04 6.96 -16.88
CA PHE A 210 -3.94 6.81 -18.03
C PHE A 210 -3.22 7.20 -19.32
N ASN A 211 -3.14 6.25 -20.27
CA ASN A 211 -2.43 6.41 -21.55
C ASN A 211 -1.00 6.95 -21.40
N TYR A 212 -0.32 6.59 -20.32
CA TYR A 212 0.97 7.14 -19.98
C TYR A 212 2.05 6.87 -21.04
N ARG A 213 2.70 7.94 -21.52
CA ARG A 213 3.71 7.97 -22.58
C ARG A 213 4.87 8.88 -22.16
N PHE A 214 6.09 8.55 -22.59
CA PHE A 214 7.26 9.42 -22.39
C PHE A 214 7.47 10.37 -23.55
N GLY A 215 7.63 11.67 -23.30
CA GLY A 215 8.33 12.59 -24.21
C GLY A 215 7.89 12.58 -25.69
N GLY A 216 6.62 12.26 -25.99
CA GLY A 216 6.12 12.15 -27.37
C GLY A 216 6.32 10.77 -28.02
N GLU A 217 6.77 9.76 -27.28
CA GLU A 217 6.78 8.37 -27.71
C GLU A 217 5.35 7.87 -27.96
N ASN A 218 5.20 7.04 -29.00
CA ASN A 218 3.93 6.35 -29.29
C ASN A 218 3.70 5.14 -28.37
N LYS A 219 4.72 4.70 -27.63
CA LYS A 219 4.64 3.57 -26.72
C LYS A 219 3.90 3.98 -25.44
N VAL A 220 2.76 3.35 -25.20
CA VAL A 220 2.09 3.40 -23.91
C VAL A 220 2.79 2.42 -22.97
N TYR A 221 3.17 2.88 -21.79
CA TYR A 221 3.77 2.03 -20.77
C TYR A 221 2.69 1.53 -19.83
N ASN A 222 2.73 0.23 -19.54
CA ASN A 222 1.73 -0.43 -18.73
C ASN A 222 2.20 -0.52 -17.28
N PHE A 223 1.24 -0.37 -16.37
CA PHE A 223 1.40 -0.68 -14.95
C PHE A 223 0.71 -2.01 -14.66
N LYS A 224 1.31 -2.82 -13.78
CA LYS A 224 0.83 -4.18 -13.47
C LYS A 224 -0.50 -4.17 -12.73
N GLY A 225 -0.68 -3.19 -11.84
CA GLY A 225 -1.89 -3.01 -11.05
C GLY A 225 -1.76 -1.87 -10.04
N ILE A 226 -2.85 -1.62 -9.34
CA ILE A 226 -2.94 -0.66 -8.24
C ILE A 226 -3.20 -1.38 -6.91
N ILE A 227 -2.52 -0.93 -5.86
CA ILE A 227 -2.76 -1.33 -4.47
C ILE A 227 -3.46 -0.19 -3.73
N LEU A 228 -4.65 -0.45 -3.20
CA LEU A 228 -5.35 0.49 -2.30
C LEU A 228 -4.87 0.22 -0.87
N THR A 229 -3.94 1.03 -0.37
CA THR A 229 -3.38 0.84 0.98
C THR A 229 -4.33 1.33 2.06
N GLY A 230 -4.30 0.63 3.20
CA GLY A 230 -5.09 0.97 4.38
C GLY A 230 -4.29 0.82 5.66
N TRP A 231 -3.40 1.76 5.93
CA TRP A 231 -2.53 1.75 7.10
C TRP A 231 -3.33 1.96 8.39
N SER A 232 -2.86 1.37 9.48
CA SER A 232 -3.56 1.44 10.78
C SER A 232 -2.69 1.98 11.89
N ARG A 233 -1.45 2.39 11.60
CA ARG A 233 -0.50 3.07 12.51
C ARG A 233 0.70 3.57 11.69
N TYR A 234 1.33 4.65 12.14
CA TYR A 234 2.53 5.23 11.50
C TYR A 234 3.84 4.61 12.00
N SER A 235 3.83 4.07 13.22
CA SER A 235 4.92 3.25 13.74
C SER A 235 4.33 2.16 14.63
N HIS A 236 5.10 1.11 14.92
CA HIS A 236 4.61 0.03 15.78
C HIS A 236 4.16 0.49 17.17
N MET A 237 4.77 1.56 17.69
CA MET A 237 4.50 2.14 19.01
C MET A 237 3.42 3.21 18.99
N SER A 238 2.96 3.64 17.81
CA SER A 238 1.90 4.63 17.67
C SER A 238 0.52 4.04 17.96
N ILE A 239 -0.40 4.91 18.32
CA ILE A 239 -1.83 4.58 18.41
C ILE A 239 -2.36 4.13 17.04
N GLN A 240 -3.50 3.41 17.06
CA GLN A 240 -4.19 3.09 15.83
C GLN A 240 -4.88 4.33 15.26
N CYS A 241 -4.88 4.46 13.94
CA CYS A 241 -5.63 5.49 13.22
C CYS A 241 -6.60 4.83 12.23
N GLU A 242 -7.69 5.56 11.90
CA GLU A 242 -8.61 5.27 10.80
C GLU A 242 -9.00 3.78 10.73
N LEU A 243 -9.77 3.30 11.72
CA LEU A 243 -10.12 1.88 11.82
C LEU A 243 -10.90 1.41 10.58
N LEU A 244 -10.73 0.13 10.24
CA LEU A 244 -11.29 -0.43 9.01
C LEU A 244 -12.80 -0.21 8.85
N PRO A 245 -13.66 -0.45 9.87
CA PRO A 245 -15.09 -0.18 9.73
C PRO A 245 -15.37 1.24 9.25
N ILE A 246 -14.71 2.22 9.86
CA ILE A 246 -14.93 3.65 9.60
C ILE A 246 -14.41 4.04 8.22
N ALA A 247 -13.43 3.29 7.72
CA ALA A 247 -12.88 3.48 6.39
C ALA A 247 -13.62 2.74 5.28
N MET A 248 -14.65 1.95 5.58
CA MET A 248 -15.39 1.20 4.55
C MET A 248 -15.99 2.08 3.44
N PRO A 249 -16.59 3.26 3.74
CA PRO A 249 -17.05 4.17 2.68
C PRO A 249 -15.93 4.64 1.77
N SER A 250 -14.77 4.98 2.34
CA SER A 250 -13.58 5.35 1.57
C SER A 250 -13.12 4.19 0.69
N LEU A 251 -13.01 2.98 1.25
CA LEU A 251 -12.59 1.79 0.51
C LEU A 251 -13.52 1.52 -0.68
N LEU A 252 -14.82 1.50 -0.44
CA LEU A 252 -15.82 1.21 -1.45
C LEU A 252 -15.81 2.26 -2.55
N LEU A 253 -15.80 3.55 -2.21
CA LEU A 253 -15.75 4.63 -3.19
C LEU A 253 -14.53 4.50 -4.12
N ASN A 254 -13.35 4.23 -3.54
CA ASN A 254 -12.12 4.06 -4.30
C ASN A 254 -12.15 2.77 -5.15
N LEU A 255 -12.71 1.67 -4.66
CA LEU A 255 -12.91 0.45 -5.45
C LEU A 255 -13.88 0.65 -6.62
N MET A 256 -14.96 1.41 -6.41
CA MET A 256 -15.92 1.75 -7.44
C MET A 256 -15.25 2.57 -8.55
N LEU A 257 -14.45 3.58 -8.20
CA LEU A 257 -13.65 4.35 -9.16
C LEU A 257 -12.78 3.43 -10.05
N ILE A 258 -11.96 2.56 -9.43
CA ILE A 258 -11.08 1.66 -10.18
C ILE A 258 -11.89 0.69 -11.06
N THR A 259 -13.01 0.18 -10.55
CA THR A 259 -13.87 -0.74 -11.28
C THR A 259 -14.54 -0.06 -12.49
N THR A 260 -15.02 1.16 -12.32
CA THR A 260 -15.63 1.96 -13.39
C THR A 260 -14.61 2.26 -14.48
N LEU A 261 -13.40 2.72 -14.12
CA LEU A 261 -12.35 2.99 -15.09
C LEU A 261 -11.90 1.72 -15.83
N LYS A 262 -11.83 0.58 -15.13
CA LYS A 262 -11.52 -0.71 -15.75
C LYS A 262 -12.59 -1.18 -16.74
N LYS A 263 -13.87 -0.88 -16.49
CA LYS A 263 -14.97 -1.17 -17.43
C LYS A 263 -14.93 -0.26 -18.67
N GLY A 264 -14.19 0.83 -18.61
CA GLY A 264 -14.09 1.85 -19.64
C GLY A 264 -15.09 2.98 -19.41
N ILE A 265 -14.62 4.21 -19.62
CA ILE A 265 -15.42 5.42 -19.61
C ILE A 265 -15.36 6.08 -20.99
N GLN A 266 -16.35 6.91 -21.31
CA GLN A 266 -16.36 7.65 -22.58
C GLN A 266 -15.58 8.96 -22.51
N ASP A 267 -15.51 9.57 -21.32
CA ASP A 267 -14.85 10.86 -21.13
C ASP A 267 -13.32 10.70 -21.03
N ASP A 268 -12.60 11.77 -21.38
CA ASP A 268 -11.18 11.86 -21.09
C ASP A 268 -10.99 12.17 -19.60
N LEU A 269 -10.55 11.16 -18.83
CA LEU A 269 -10.31 11.29 -17.39
C LEU A 269 -9.36 12.45 -17.07
N THR A 270 -8.41 12.76 -17.95
CA THR A 270 -7.42 13.82 -17.72
C THR A 270 -8.01 15.22 -17.77
N GLN A 271 -9.15 15.38 -18.46
CA GLN A 271 -9.87 16.65 -18.60
C GLN A 271 -11.12 16.76 -17.73
N THR A 272 -11.58 15.63 -17.18
CA THR A 272 -12.82 15.57 -16.39
C THR A 272 -12.60 16.06 -14.96
N ASP A 273 -13.47 16.94 -14.48
CA ASP A 273 -13.47 17.35 -13.08
C ASP A 273 -13.83 16.17 -12.15
N ILE A 274 -13.23 16.13 -10.96
CA ILE A 274 -13.43 15.05 -9.98
C ILE A 274 -14.90 14.93 -9.54
N CYS A 275 -15.58 16.06 -9.38
CA CYS A 275 -16.95 16.11 -8.91
C CYS A 275 -17.93 15.80 -10.02
N GLU A 276 -17.64 16.27 -11.25
CA GLU A 276 -18.37 15.85 -12.43
C GLU A 276 -18.28 14.33 -12.64
N PHE A 277 -17.08 13.76 -12.52
CA PHE A 277 -16.87 12.31 -12.61
C PHE A 277 -17.68 11.57 -11.54
N PHE A 278 -17.60 11.98 -10.28
CA PHE A 278 -18.34 11.36 -9.18
C PHE A 278 -19.85 11.39 -9.45
N ASN A 279 -20.40 12.57 -9.77
CA ASN A 279 -21.83 12.74 -10.02
C ASN A 279 -22.32 11.90 -11.19
N LYS A 280 -21.53 11.82 -12.26
CA LYS A 280 -21.89 11.09 -13.49
C LYS A 280 -21.79 9.58 -13.34
N TYR A 281 -20.75 9.09 -12.67
CA TYR A 281 -20.40 7.66 -12.71
C TYR A 281 -20.58 6.90 -11.40
N LEU A 282 -20.52 7.58 -10.25
CA LEU A 282 -20.41 6.91 -8.96
C LEU A 282 -21.54 7.25 -7.98
N LYS A 283 -22.09 8.47 -8.04
CA LYS A 283 -23.04 9.00 -7.04
C LYS A 283 -24.21 8.05 -6.78
N THR A 284 -24.95 7.70 -7.83
CA THR A 284 -26.14 6.84 -7.70
C THR A 284 -25.82 5.48 -7.06
N ASP A 285 -24.78 4.79 -7.54
CA ASP A 285 -24.40 3.48 -7.00
C ASP A 285 -23.88 3.59 -5.55
N PHE A 286 -23.14 4.65 -5.25
CA PHE A 286 -22.56 4.88 -3.93
C PHE A 286 -23.67 5.18 -2.92
N GLU A 287 -24.58 6.09 -3.28
CA GLU A 287 -25.77 6.42 -2.50
C GLU A 287 -26.66 5.19 -2.30
N ASN A 288 -26.90 4.37 -3.32
CA ASN A 288 -27.69 3.15 -3.17
C ASN A 288 -27.12 2.20 -2.11
N ILE A 289 -25.79 2.07 -2.02
CA ILE A 289 -25.14 1.19 -1.05
C ILE A 289 -25.25 1.75 0.38
N PHE A 290 -25.12 3.06 0.55
CA PHE A 290 -25.13 3.69 1.88
C PHE A 290 -26.53 4.16 2.35
N GLN A 291 -27.50 4.30 1.45
CA GLN A 291 -28.90 4.64 1.79
C GLN A 291 -29.73 3.40 2.16
N THR A 292 -29.30 2.18 1.81
CA THR A 292 -30.10 0.97 2.00
C THR A 292 -29.78 0.20 3.28
N LEU A 293 -30.25 0.72 4.41
CA LEU A 293 -30.78 -0.13 5.48
C LEU A 293 -32.29 0.14 5.60
N PRO A 294 -33.15 -0.70 5.01
CA PRO A 294 -34.59 -0.59 5.22
C PRO A 294 -34.85 -0.74 6.71
N SER A 295 -35.38 0.32 7.34
CA SER A 295 -35.61 0.41 8.77
C SER A 295 -36.70 -0.52 9.33
N LYS A 296 -37.08 -1.61 8.63
CA LYS A 296 -38.22 -2.43 9.06
C LYS A 296 -38.05 -3.94 9.09
N ASP A 297 -37.04 -4.54 8.45
CA ASP A 297 -36.82 -6.01 8.56
C ASP A 297 -35.35 -6.33 8.85
N ASN A 298 -35.06 -6.41 10.15
CA ASN A 298 -33.76 -6.77 10.71
C ASN A 298 -33.39 -8.23 10.38
N LYS A 299 -32.84 -8.53 9.21
CA LYS A 299 -32.07 -9.77 8.98
C LYS A 299 -31.18 -9.68 7.73
N CYS A 300 -30.25 -8.73 7.73
CA CYS A 300 -29.03 -8.91 6.96
C CYS A 300 -28.11 -9.82 7.80
N THR A 301 -28.13 -11.14 7.64
CA THR A 301 -27.24 -12.01 8.43
C THR A 301 -25.83 -11.97 7.85
N PHE A 302 -25.07 -10.95 8.24
CA PHE A 302 -23.63 -11.04 8.43
C PHE A 302 -23.40 -11.13 9.94
N GLU A 303 -22.57 -12.08 10.41
CA GLU A 303 -22.11 -12.06 11.79
C GLU A 303 -21.51 -10.67 12.04
N GLU A 304 -22.09 -9.88 12.98
CA GLU A 304 -21.75 -8.47 13.33
C GLU A 304 -22.66 -7.32 12.82
N THR A 305 -23.93 -7.56 12.48
CA THR A 305 -24.95 -6.53 12.15
C THR A 305 -25.09 -5.30 13.07
N LYS A 306 -24.53 -5.35 14.28
CA LYS A 306 -24.58 -4.23 15.23
C LYS A 306 -23.77 -3.02 14.73
N LEU A 307 -22.68 -3.28 14.02
CA LEU A 307 -21.78 -2.24 13.50
C LEU A 307 -22.54 -1.29 12.57
N HIS A 308 -23.33 -1.80 11.64
CA HIS A 308 -24.01 -0.99 10.62
C HIS A 308 -25.06 -0.01 11.18
N LYS A 309 -25.80 -0.36 12.24
CA LYS A 309 -26.73 0.58 12.89
C LYS A 309 -26.02 1.70 13.62
N GLU A 310 -24.92 1.39 14.30
CA GLU A 310 -24.07 2.39 14.95
C GLU A 310 -23.36 3.28 13.89
N PHE A 311 -23.14 2.77 12.68
CA PHE A 311 -22.66 3.56 11.55
C PHE A 311 -23.66 4.65 11.13
N ASP A 312 -24.94 4.34 10.95
CA ASP A 312 -25.93 5.37 10.55
C ASP A 312 -26.12 6.43 11.65
N GLU A 313 -26.02 6.04 12.94
CA GLU A 313 -26.11 6.97 14.07
C GLU A 313 -24.87 7.88 14.19
N VAL A 314 -23.68 7.38 13.81
CA VAL A 314 -22.42 8.14 13.84
C VAL A 314 -22.22 8.96 12.56
N PHE A 315 -22.70 8.47 11.42
CA PHE A 315 -22.52 9.06 10.10
C PHE A 315 -23.87 9.53 9.53
N ASN A 316 -24.23 10.79 9.78
CA ASN A 316 -25.36 11.43 9.10
C ASN A 316 -24.99 11.75 7.64
N PHE A 317 -25.18 10.78 6.76
CA PHE A 317 -25.04 10.96 5.32
C PHE A 317 -26.30 11.67 4.77
N GLU A 318 -26.41 12.98 5.02
CA GLU A 318 -27.35 13.86 4.29
C GLU A 318 -27.11 13.77 2.77
N PRO A 319 -28.09 14.10 1.91
CA PRO A 319 -27.96 13.91 0.47
C PRO A 319 -26.71 14.64 -0.04
N ILE A 320 -25.76 13.86 -0.58
CA ILE A 320 -24.42 14.30 -0.98
C ILE A 320 -24.56 15.50 -1.93
N ASP A 321 -24.27 16.71 -1.44
CA ASP A 321 -23.95 17.89 -2.25
C ASP A 321 -23.16 18.89 -1.39
N ILE A 322 -21.87 19.16 -1.57
CA ILE A 322 -21.18 19.73 -2.75
C ILE A 322 -19.89 18.93 -3.02
N CYS A 323 -20.04 17.77 -3.65
CA CYS A 323 -19.01 16.79 -4.09
C CYS A 323 -18.66 15.65 -3.11
N LEU A 324 -18.01 15.87 -1.97
CA LEU A 324 -17.72 14.81 -0.96
C LEU A 324 -17.51 15.42 0.45
N GLN A 325 -17.95 16.67 0.66
CA GLN A 325 -17.66 17.42 1.88
C GLN A 325 -18.46 16.92 3.10
N GLU A 326 -19.68 16.43 2.87
CA GLU A 326 -20.60 15.95 3.91
C GLU A 326 -20.29 14.53 4.38
N LEU A 327 -19.44 13.78 3.65
CA LEU A 327 -18.89 12.51 4.13
C LEU A 327 -17.85 12.71 5.25
N ARG A 328 -17.51 13.96 5.58
CA ARG A 328 -16.86 14.27 6.86
C ARG A 328 -17.93 14.20 7.92
N THR A 329 -17.93 13.15 8.71
CA THR A 329 -18.69 13.17 9.94
C THR A 329 -18.32 14.40 10.74
N THR A 330 -19.35 15.17 11.06
CA THR A 330 -19.36 16.30 11.96
C THR A 330 -18.50 16.00 13.20
N GLU A 331 -17.71 16.97 13.65
CA GLU A 331 -16.93 16.98 14.89
C GLU A 331 -17.79 16.82 16.18
N MET A 332 -18.97 16.22 16.10
CA MET A 332 -20.03 16.38 17.12
C MET A 332 -19.93 15.45 18.32
N PHE A 333 -18.86 14.66 18.50
CA PHE A 333 -18.78 13.71 19.61
C PHE A 333 -17.42 13.62 20.33
N LEU A 334 -16.73 14.75 20.48
CA LEU A 334 -15.65 14.89 21.48
C LEU A 334 -15.94 16.02 22.49
N SER A 335 -17.19 16.11 22.98
CA SER A 335 -17.52 16.86 24.20
C SER A 335 -17.92 15.94 25.33
#